data_AF-A0A7L3BHS1-F1
#
_entry.id   AF-A0A7L3BHS1-F1
#
_cell.length_a   1.000
_cell.length_b   1.000
_cell.length_c   1.000
_cell.angle_alpha   90.00
_cell.angle_beta   90.00
_cell.angle_gamma   90.00
#
_symmetry.space_group_name_H-M   'P 1'
#
loop_
_entity.id
_entity.type
_entity.pdbx_description
1 polymer ?
#
loop_
_entity_poly.entity_id
_entity_poly.type
_entity_poly.pdbx_seq_one_letter_code
_entity_poly.pdbx_strand_id
1 'polypeptide(L)'
;RELGMSESLFKRLEQNQNAVVQLTVQYRMNSKIMSLSNMLVYEGKLECGSEKVSNATVNLPNLKKLKLELADVSKTWLKEVLDPDTPVCFLNTEKV
;
A
#
# COMPACT_ATOMS: atom_id res chain seq x y z
N ARG A 1 22.57 -8.39 18.15
CA ARG A 1 21.93 -8.79 16.87
C ARG A 1 22.66 -9.97 16.23
N GLU A 2 23.98 -9.90 16.06
CA GLU A 2 24.78 -10.93 15.37
C GLU A 2 24.69 -12.35 15.97
N LEU A 3 24.45 -12.47 17.28
CA LEU A 3 24.29 -13.76 17.97
C LEU A 3 22.82 -14.23 18.08
N GLY A 4 21.91 -13.74 17.23
CA GLY A 4 20.56 -14.29 17.09
C GLY A 4 19.46 -13.66 17.95
N MET A 5 19.74 -12.62 18.75
CA MET A 5 18.72 -11.95 19.59
C MET A 5 17.56 -11.32 18.77
N SER A 6 17.75 -11.04 17.48
CA SER A 6 16.70 -10.55 16.59
C SER A 6 15.82 -11.64 15.98
N GLU A 7 16.19 -12.91 16.15
CA GLU A 7 15.38 -14.04 15.70
C GLU A 7 14.24 -14.26 16.68
N SER A 8 13.00 -14.07 16.20
CA SER A 8 11.83 -14.43 16.99
C SER A 8 11.65 -15.95 17.04
N LEU A 9 10.96 -16.44 18.07
CA LEU A 9 10.61 -17.86 18.15
C LEU A 9 9.79 -18.32 16.93
N PHE A 10 8.89 -17.46 16.42
CA PHE A 10 8.14 -17.74 15.20
C PHE A 10 9.07 -17.97 14.01
N LYS A 11 10.05 -17.07 13.79
CA LYS A 11 11.02 -17.20 12.68
C LYS A 11 11.86 -18.47 12.81
N ARG A 12 12.27 -18.82 14.02
CA ARG A 12 13.02 -20.06 14.28
C ARG A 12 12.18 -21.31 13.95
N LEU A 13 10.89 -21.31 14.26
CA LEU A 13 10.01 -22.47 14.05
C LEU A 13 9.51 -22.58 12.61
N GLU A 14 9.52 -21.48 11.84
CA GLU A 14 9.10 -21.41 10.43
C GLU A 14 9.85 -22.41 9.51
N GLN A 15 11.05 -22.87 9.90
CA GLN A 15 11.77 -23.93 9.19
C GLN A 15 10.97 -25.24 9.06
N ASN A 16 10.03 -25.50 9.96
CA ASN A 16 9.14 -26.65 9.90
C ASN A 16 7.94 -26.34 8.99
N GLN A 17 8.14 -26.41 7.68
CA GLN A 17 7.16 -26.01 6.66
C GLN A 17 5.76 -26.64 6.85
N ASN A 18 5.68 -27.88 7.32
CA ASN A 18 4.40 -28.58 7.56
C ASN A 18 3.56 -27.94 8.67
N ALA A 19 4.16 -27.13 9.54
CA ALA A 19 3.49 -26.40 10.61
C ALA A 19 3.15 -24.95 10.22
N VAL A 20 3.46 -24.52 8.99
CA VAL A 20 3.25 -23.15 8.52
C VAL A 20 2.01 -23.11 7.62
N VAL A 21 1.07 -22.23 7.98
CA VAL A 21 -0.08 -21.89 7.13
C VAL A 21 -0.04 -20.40 6.86
N GLN A 22 -0.03 -20.03 5.58
CA GLN A 22 0.00 -18.64 5.15
C GLN A 22 -1.41 -18.15 4.87
N LEU A 23 -1.80 -17.03 5.48
CA LEU A 23 -3.06 -16.35 5.16
C LEU A 23 -2.77 -15.33 4.05
N THR A 24 -3.28 -15.61 2.86
CA THR A 24 -3.02 -14.82 1.64
C THR A 24 -4.13 -13.82 1.34
N VAL A 25 -5.35 -14.09 1.77
CA VAL A 25 -6.51 -13.22 1.53
C VAL A 25 -6.54 -12.09 2.55
N GLN A 26 -6.51 -10.84 2.06
CA GLN A 26 -6.49 -9.63 2.87
C GLN A 26 -7.68 -8.70 2.59
N TYR A 27 -8.07 -7.90 3.59
CA TYR A 27 -9.28 -7.06 3.56
C TYR A 27 -9.00 -5.57 3.80
N ARG A 28 -7.73 -5.13 3.70
CA ARG A 28 -7.28 -3.77 4.04
C ARG A 28 -6.88 -2.92 2.83
N MET A 29 -6.02 -3.45 1.96
CA MET A 29 -5.42 -2.73 0.85
C MET A 29 -6.24 -2.91 -0.42
N ASN A 30 -6.41 -1.83 -1.19
CA ASN A 30 -6.93 -1.95 -2.55
C ASN A 30 -5.89 -2.63 -3.47
N SER A 31 -6.31 -2.98 -4.68
CA SER A 31 -5.48 -3.74 -5.63
C SER A 31 -4.13 -3.07 -5.94
N LYS A 32 -4.12 -1.75 -6.18
CA LYS A 32 -2.89 -1.01 -6.51
C LYS A 32 -1.90 -0.96 -5.35
N ILE A 33 -2.38 -0.72 -4.12
CA ILE A 33 -1.52 -0.70 -2.91
C ILE A 33 -1.01 -2.11 -2.59
N MET A 34 -1.88 -3.12 -2.67
CA MET A 34 -1.51 -4.52 -2.46
C MET A 34 -0.46 -4.99 -3.46
N SER A 35 -0.61 -4.62 -4.74
CA SER A 35 0.32 -4.97 -5.81
C SER A 35 1.76 -4.53 -5.50
N LEU A 36 1.94 -3.33 -4.94
CA LEU A 36 3.26 -2.85 -4.54
C LEU A 36 3.90 -3.75 -3.47
N SER A 37 3.15 -4.09 -2.42
CA SER A 37 3.64 -4.96 -1.34
C SER A 37 3.91 -6.39 -1.85
N ASN A 38 3.07 -6.88 -2.77
CA ASN A 38 3.27 -8.16 -3.43
C ASN A 38 4.56 -8.21 -4.24
N MET A 39 4.86 -7.14 -4.98
CA MET A 39 6.08 -7.06 -5.78
C MET A 39 7.35 -6.98 -4.92
N LEU A 40 7.29 -6.29 -3.78
CA LEU A 40 8.47 -6.02 -2.95
C LEU A 40 8.74 -7.06 -1.85
N VAL A 41 7.70 -7.67 -1.28
CA VAL A 41 7.82 -8.44 -0.03
C VAL A 41 7.14 -9.80 -0.08
N TYR A 42 5.95 -9.89 -0.65
CA TYR A 42 5.09 -11.09 -0.53
C TYR A 42 5.09 -12.02 -1.74
N GLU A 43 5.95 -11.78 -2.73
CA GLU A 43 6.11 -12.64 -3.92
C GLU A 43 4.79 -12.90 -4.67
N GLY A 44 3.90 -11.91 -4.72
CA GLY A 44 2.61 -12.04 -5.39
C GLY A 44 1.53 -12.83 -4.62
N LYS A 45 1.80 -13.28 -3.39
CA LYS A 45 0.89 -14.18 -2.66
C LYS A 45 -0.37 -13.51 -2.10
N LEU A 46 -0.41 -12.18 -1.92
CA LEU A 46 -1.59 -11.52 -1.34
C LEU A 46 -2.71 -11.36 -2.37
N GLU A 47 -3.93 -11.56 -1.90
CA GLU A 47 -5.17 -11.44 -2.68
C GLU A 47 -6.18 -10.53 -1.98
N CYS A 48 -6.95 -9.74 -2.73
CA CYS A 48 -8.05 -8.96 -2.17
C CYS A 48 -9.23 -9.88 -1.85
N GLY A 49 -9.71 -9.88 -0.62
CA GLY A 49 -10.82 -10.74 -0.20
C GLY A 49 -12.21 -10.36 -0.73
N SER A 50 -12.31 -9.26 -1.49
CA SER A 50 -13.51 -8.91 -2.27
C SER A 50 -13.21 -7.82 -3.30
N GLU A 51 -14.06 -7.69 -4.32
CA GLU A 51 -14.01 -6.57 -5.27
C GLU A 51 -14.20 -5.21 -4.59
N LYS A 52 -15.04 -5.15 -3.54
CA LYS A 52 -15.25 -3.94 -2.74
C LYS A 52 -13.94 -3.43 -2.14
N VAL A 53 -13.10 -4.33 -1.61
CA VAL A 53 -11.79 -3.96 -1.07
C VAL A 53 -10.82 -3.62 -2.21
N SER A 54 -10.80 -4.44 -3.27
CA SER A 54 -9.93 -4.25 -4.43
C SER A 54 -10.07 -2.88 -5.10
N ASN A 55 -11.31 -2.38 -5.17
CA ASN A 55 -11.67 -1.12 -5.83
C ASN A 55 -11.83 0.05 -4.85
N ALA A 56 -11.57 -0.14 -3.56
CA ALA A 56 -11.73 0.92 -2.57
C ALA A 56 -10.72 2.05 -2.81
N THR A 57 -11.22 3.28 -2.89
CA THR A 57 -10.42 4.51 -2.96
C THR A 57 -10.74 5.43 -1.80
N VAL A 58 -9.88 6.42 -1.57
CA VAL A 58 -10.10 7.40 -0.50
C VAL A 58 -11.34 8.26 -0.82
N ASN A 59 -12.25 8.37 0.14
CA ASN A 59 -13.42 9.22 -0.01
C ASN A 59 -13.08 10.66 0.42
N LEU A 60 -12.99 11.56 -0.55
CA LEU A 60 -12.69 12.98 -0.34
C LEU A 60 -13.90 13.85 -0.76
N PRO A 61 -14.91 14.02 0.11
CA PRO A 61 -16.17 14.66 -0.27
C PRO A 61 -16.00 16.12 -0.73
N ASN A 62 -15.00 16.82 -0.20
CA ASN A 62 -14.72 18.22 -0.53
C ASN A 62 -13.63 18.42 -1.60
N LEU A 63 -13.20 17.36 -2.30
CA LEU A 63 -12.11 17.43 -3.28
C LEU A 63 -12.40 18.43 -4.40
N LYS A 64 -13.66 18.52 -4.86
CA LYS A 64 -14.07 19.47 -5.90
C LYS A 64 -13.87 20.93 -5.47
N LYS A 65 -14.28 21.26 -4.24
CA LYS A 65 -14.09 22.59 -3.65
C LYS A 65 -12.61 22.91 -3.54
N LEU A 66 -11.82 21.96 -3.04
CA LEU A 66 -10.38 22.13 -2.90
C LEU A 66 -9.68 22.33 -4.27
N LYS A 67 -10.08 21.58 -5.30
CA LYS A 67 -9.54 21.73 -6.67
C LYS A 67 -9.84 23.12 -7.28
N LEU A 68 -10.98 23.72 -6.95
CA LEU A 68 -11.33 25.09 -7.37
C LEU A 68 -10.49 26.15 -6.65
N GLU A 69 -10.20 25.96 -5.36
CA GLU A 69 -9.33 26.85 -4.58
C GLU A 69 -7.85 26.71 -4.99
N LEU A 70 -7.44 25.53 -5.47
CA LEU A 70 -6.10 25.21 -5.97
C LEU A 70 -5.94 25.48 -7.49
N ALA A 71 -6.72 26.42 -8.05
CA ALA A 71 -6.71 26.74 -9.49
C ALA A 71 -5.35 27.19 -10.04
N ASP A 72 -4.39 27.50 -9.16
CA ASP A 72 -3.02 27.83 -9.52
C ASP A 72 -2.33 26.67 -10.25
N VAL A 73 -1.85 26.92 -11.46
CA VAL A 73 -1.22 25.92 -12.35
C VAL A 73 0.12 25.43 -11.79
N SER A 74 0.71 26.17 -10.86
CA SER A 74 2.01 25.92 -10.24
C SER A 74 2.10 24.67 -9.35
N LYS A 75 0.97 24.04 -8.97
CA LYS A 75 0.93 22.88 -8.06
C LYS A 75 0.38 21.60 -8.72
N THR A 76 0.89 21.25 -9.90
CA THR A 76 0.48 20.05 -10.65
C THR A 76 0.63 18.76 -9.83
N TRP A 77 1.75 18.62 -9.11
CA TRP A 77 2.01 17.46 -8.23
C TRP A 77 0.93 17.28 -7.16
N LEU A 78 0.36 18.37 -6.64
CA LEU A 78 -0.65 18.32 -5.58
C LEU A 78 -1.98 17.79 -6.13
N LYS A 79 -2.30 18.07 -7.39
CA LYS A 79 -3.50 17.54 -8.05
C LYS A 79 -3.42 16.03 -8.21
N GLU A 80 -2.23 15.52 -8.54
CA GLU A 80 -1.96 14.08 -8.67
C GLU A 80 -2.03 13.36 -7.33
N VAL A 81 -1.43 13.93 -6.27
CA VAL A 81 -1.45 13.35 -4.91
C VAL A 81 -2.85 13.24 -4.33
N LEU A 82 -3.70 14.23 -4.63
CA LEU A 82 -5.07 14.28 -4.12
C LEU A 82 -6.06 13.48 -4.98
N ASP A 83 -5.61 12.85 -6.06
CA ASP A 83 -6.46 12.07 -6.94
C ASP A 83 -6.77 10.69 -6.34
N PRO A 84 -8.03 10.35 -6.02
CA PRO A 84 -8.38 9.03 -5.52
C PRO A 84 -8.05 7.88 -6.48
N ASP A 85 -7.94 8.16 -7.79
CA ASP A 85 -7.55 7.19 -8.82
C ASP A 85 -6.04 6.91 -8.85
N THR A 86 -5.26 7.65 -8.05
CA THR A 86 -3.83 7.48 -7.80
C THR A 86 -3.56 7.03 -6.34
N PRO A 87 -3.86 5.77 -5.95
CA PRO A 87 -3.70 5.30 -4.57
C PRO A 87 -2.25 5.19 -4.07
N VAL A 88 -1.28 5.20 -4.99
CA VAL A 88 0.15 5.10 -4.69
C VAL A 88 0.84 6.24 -5.42
N CYS A 89 1.53 7.09 -4.66
CA CYS A 89 2.27 8.23 -5.18
C CYS A 89 3.59 8.36 -4.40
N PHE A 90 4.69 8.61 -5.11
CA PHE A 90 5.99 8.92 -4.52
C PHE A 90 6.38 10.35 -4.88
N LEU A 91 6.65 11.17 -3.86
CA LEU A 91 7.07 12.56 -4.05
C LEU A 91 8.57 12.66 -3.84
N ASN A 92 9.31 12.79 -4.95
CA ASN A 92 10.75 13.02 -4.89
C ASN A 92 11.05 14.48 -4.50
N THR A 93 11.77 14.67 -3.39
CA THR A 93 12.14 15.99 -2.86
C THR A 93 13.59 16.39 -3.16
N GLU A 94 14.32 15.66 -4.01
CA GLU A 94 15.74 15.95 -4.33
C GLU A 94 15.99 17.35 -4.91
N LYS A 95 14.97 17.97 -5.53
CA LYS A 95 15.06 19.28 -6.18
C LYS A 95 14.45 20.42 -5.36
N VAL A 96 14.04 20.14 -4.12
CA VAL A 96 13.47 21.13 -3.17
C VAL A 96 14.56 21.62 -2.23
#